data_AF-A0A7J8QCH2-F1
#
_entry.id   AF-A0A7J8QCH2-F1
#
_cell.length_a   1.000
_cell.length_b   1.000
_cell.length_c   1.000
_cell.angle_alpha   90.00
_cell.angle_beta   90.00
_cell.angle_gamma   90.00
#
_symmetry.space_group_name_H-M   'P 1'
#
loop_
_entity.id
_entity.type
_entity.pdbx_description
1 polymer ?
#
loop_
_entity_poly.entity_id
_entity_poly.type
_entity_poly.pdbx_seq_one_letter_code
_entity_poly.pdbx_strand_id
1 'polypeptide(L)'
;VIYPSLLQLQSGVTDSEDKQQKAACVERYRRREDEEYKQLTDIDFEREEECGICMETNSKMLLPNCNHTMCLKCYREWYSSSSMPS
;
A
#
# COMPACT_ATOMS: atom_id res chain seq x y z
N VAL A 1 19.95 -46.08 -19.15
CA VAL A 1 20.41 -45.31 -20.33
C VAL A 1 20.27 -43.83 -20.00
N ILE A 2 21.37 -43.08 -19.93
CA ILE A 2 21.43 -41.68 -19.46
C ILE A 2 21.56 -40.68 -20.64
N TYR A 3 21.74 -41.23 -21.84
CA TYR A 3 22.12 -40.50 -23.04
C TYR A 3 21.14 -39.37 -23.47
N PRO A 4 19.80 -39.54 -23.40
CA PRO A 4 18.87 -38.46 -23.73
C PRO A 4 19.00 -37.24 -22.81
N SER A 5 19.23 -37.45 -21.51
CA SER A 5 19.43 -36.39 -20.53
C SER A 5 20.77 -35.66 -20.75
N LEU A 6 21.81 -36.37 -21.19
CA LEU A 6 23.11 -35.76 -21.52
C LEU A 6 23.03 -34.84 -22.75
N LEU A 7 22.20 -35.18 -23.75
CA LEU A 7 21.97 -34.34 -24.92
C LEU A 7 21.27 -33.02 -24.56
N GLN A 8 20.33 -33.06 -23.62
CA GLN A 8 19.65 -31.86 -23.10
C GLN A 8 20.60 -30.95 -22.31
N LEU A 9 21.57 -31.51 -21.59
CA LEU A 9 22.60 -30.72 -20.90
C LEU A 9 23.59 -30.07 -21.88
N GLN A 10 23.87 -30.73 -23.01
CA GLN A 10 24.79 -30.22 -24.03
C GLN A 10 24.20 -29.10 -24.89
N SER A 11 22.88 -29.02 -25.03
CA SER A 11 22.23 -28.00 -25.87
C SER A 11 22.35 -26.58 -25.31
N GLY A 12 22.76 -26.41 -24.06
CA GLY A 12 22.88 -25.11 -23.42
C GLY A 12 21.54 -24.36 -23.33
N VAL A 13 21.56 -23.15 -22.78
CA VAL A 13 20.38 -22.26 -22.82
C VAL A 13 20.33 -21.62 -24.20
N THR A 14 19.20 -21.77 -24.88
CA THR A 14 18.96 -21.13 -26.18
C THR A 14 18.62 -19.65 -26.02
N ASP A 15 18.86 -18.85 -27.05
CA ASP A 15 18.49 -17.42 -27.07
C ASP A 15 16.98 -17.19 -26.82
N SER A 16 16.13 -18.12 -27.26
CA SER A 16 14.70 -18.11 -26.97
C SER A 16 14.38 -18.32 -25.48
N GLU A 17 15.07 -19.26 -24.83
CA GLU A 17 14.89 -19.53 -23.40
C GLU A 17 15.42 -18.36 -22.56
N ASP A 18 16.56 -17.79 -22.93
CA ASP A 18 17.11 -16.60 -22.28
C ASP A 18 16.16 -15.39 -22.40
N LYS A 19 15.59 -15.15 -23.60
CA LYS A 19 14.58 -14.11 -23.81
C LYS A 19 13.32 -14.35 -22.98
N GLN A 20 12.86 -15.60 -22.89
CA GLN A 20 11.70 -15.95 -22.09
C GLN A 20 11.96 -15.74 -20.60
N GLN A 21 13.14 -16.14 -20.10
CA GLN A 21 13.55 -15.92 -18.72
C GLN A 21 13.67 -14.43 -18.39
N LYS A 22 14.24 -13.61 -19.30
CA LYS A 22 14.30 -12.15 -19.15
C LYS A 22 12.92 -11.53 -19.11
N ALA A 23 12.02 -11.91 -20.02
CA ALA A 23 10.64 -11.42 -20.03
C ALA A 23 9.89 -11.78 -18.73
N ALA A 24 10.02 -13.03 -18.28
CA ALA A 24 9.43 -13.49 -17.02
C ALA A 24 10.01 -12.76 -15.80
N CYS A 25 11.32 -12.46 -15.83
CA CYS A 25 11.98 -11.68 -14.80
C CYS A 25 11.40 -10.26 -14.73
N VAL A 26 11.39 -9.54 -15.86
CA VAL A 26 10.85 -8.17 -15.94
C VAL A 26 9.39 -8.12 -15.49
N GLU A 27 8.56 -9.07 -15.93
CA GLU A 27 7.16 -9.11 -15.53
C GLU A 27 6.99 -9.32 -14.02
N ARG A 28 7.81 -10.18 -13.40
CA ARG A 28 7.79 -10.36 -11.93
C ARG A 28 8.17 -9.09 -11.18
N TYR A 29 9.14 -8.32 -11.69
CA TYR A 29 9.53 -7.05 -11.08
C TYR A 29 8.42 -6.01 -11.22
N ARG A 30 7.85 -5.85 -12.41
CA ARG A 30 6.73 -4.91 -12.64
C ARG A 30 5.54 -5.21 -11.73
N ARG A 31 5.12 -6.48 -11.64
CA ARG A 31 4.02 -6.88 -10.75
C ARG A 31 4.30 -6.54 -9.28
N ARG A 32 5.55 -6.72 -8.84
CA ARG A 32 5.96 -6.38 -7.47
C ARG A 32 5.90 -4.87 -7.23
N GLU A 33 6.39 -4.06 -8.18
CA GLU A 33 6.32 -2.59 -8.12
C GLU A 33 4.85 -2.11 -8.07
N ASP A 34 3.98 -2.68 -8.91
CA ASP A 34 2.55 -2.35 -8.92
C ASP A 34 1.86 -2.73 -7.60
N GLU A 35 2.19 -3.89 -7.04
CA GLU A 35 1.68 -4.35 -5.73
C GLU A 35 2.16 -3.47 -4.58
N GLU A 36 3.42 -3.02 -4.60
CA GLU A 36 3.97 -2.08 -3.61
C GLU A 36 3.30 -0.72 -3.70
N TYR A 37 3.13 -0.19 -4.92
CA TYR A 37 2.45 1.09 -5.13
C TYR A 37 1.00 1.05 -4.64
N LYS A 38 0.29 -0.05 -4.93
CA LYS A 38 -1.07 -0.25 -4.44
C LYS A 38 -1.15 -0.28 -2.91
N GLN A 39 -0.22 -0.99 -2.25
CA GLN A 39 -0.18 -1.02 -0.78
C GLN A 39 0.04 0.38 -0.20
N LEU A 40 0.92 1.18 -0.79
CA LEU A 40 1.13 2.57 -0.38
C LEU A 40 -0.14 3.42 -0.54
N THR A 41 -0.85 3.28 -1.67
CA THR A 41 -2.10 4.02 -1.89
C THR A 41 -3.21 3.59 -0.94
N ASP A 42 -3.29 2.29 -0.62
CA ASP A 42 -4.29 1.76 0.32
C ASP A 42 -4.02 2.28 1.74
N ILE A 43 -2.74 2.32 2.17
CA ILE A 43 -2.32 2.89 3.46
C ILE A 43 -2.61 4.40 3.53
N ASP A 44 -2.32 5.14 2.46
CA ASP A 44 -2.63 6.58 2.39
C ASP A 44 -4.13 6.82 2.50
N PHE A 45 -4.95 6.02 1.82
CA PHE A 45 -6.41 6.10 1.88
C PHE A 45 -6.95 5.81 3.29
N GLU A 46 -6.48 4.73 3.95
CA GLU A 46 -6.88 4.39 5.33
C GLU A 46 -6.52 5.54 6.30
N ARG A 47 -5.30 6.09 6.18
CA ARG A 47 -4.86 7.25 6.99
C ARG A 47 -5.72 8.49 6.75
N GLU A 48 -6.18 8.71 5.52
CA GLU A 48 -7.07 9.81 5.17
C GLU A 48 -8.50 9.63 5.73
N GLU A 49 -8.94 8.41 6.04
CA GLU A 49 -10.24 8.16 6.69
C GLU A 49 -10.18 8.22 8.22
N GLU A 50 -9.01 8.04 8.84
CA GLU A 50 -8.85 8.01 10.29
C GLU A 50 -8.81 9.37 10.97
N CYS A 51 -9.52 9.54 12.09
CA CYS A 51 -9.40 10.75 12.90
C CYS A 51 -7.93 10.95 13.35
N GLY A 52 -7.28 12.06 12.97
CA GLY A 52 -5.86 12.31 13.30
C GLY A 52 -5.55 12.54 14.79
N ILE A 53 -6.53 12.37 15.68
CA ILE A 53 -6.37 12.45 17.14
C ILE A 53 -6.45 11.06 17.76
N CYS A 54 -7.55 10.31 17.54
CA CYS A 54 -7.73 8.98 18.11
C CYS A 54 -7.28 7.83 17.20
N MET A 55 -6.92 8.10 15.94
CA MET A 55 -6.55 7.11 14.92
C MET A 55 -7.62 6.04 14.67
N GLU A 56 -8.88 6.36 14.95
CA GLU A 56 -10.02 5.48 14.67
C GLU A 56 -10.73 5.92 13.38
N THR A 57 -11.20 4.96 12.59
CA THR A 57 -12.06 5.15 11.41
C THR A 57 -13.46 5.58 11.82
N ASN A 58 -13.61 6.85 12.18
CA ASN A 58 -14.88 7.49 12.52
C ASN A 58 -15.19 8.57 11.49
N SER A 59 -16.47 8.82 11.22
CA SER A 59 -16.88 9.95 10.38
C SER A 59 -16.28 11.26 10.90
N LYS A 60 -15.47 11.90 10.08
CA LYS A 60 -14.86 13.19 10.40
C LYS A 60 -15.82 14.32 10.10
N MET A 61 -15.73 15.40 10.88
CA MET A 61 -16.45 16.65 10.62
C MET A 61 -15.46 17.76 10.31
N LEU A 62 -15.82 18.61 9.34
CA LEU A 62 -15.16 19.88 9.10
C LEU A 62 -15.67 20.91 10.11
N LEU A 63 -14.77 21.63 10.76
CA LEU A 63 -15.18 22.69 11.67
C LEU A 63 -15.56 23.95 10.85
N PRO A 64 -16.70 24.60 11.13
CA PRO A 64 -17.16 25.73 10.31
C PRO A 64 -16.29 26.99 10.43
N ASN A 65 -15.49 27.10 11.50
CA ASN A 65 -14.66 28.27 11.78
C ASN A 65 -13.16 28.03 11.54
N CYS A 66 -12.75 26.81 11.18
CA CYS A 66 -11.37 26.46 10.86
C CYS A 66 -11.33 25.20 9.99
N ASN A 67 -10.42 25.11 9.02
CA ASN A 67 -10.30 23.95 8.11
C ASN A 67 -9.73 22.69 8.80
N HIS A 68 -9.99 22.50 10.09
CA HIS A 68 -9.61 21.31 10.84
C HIS A 68 -10.64 20.20 10.67
N THR A 69 -10.16 18.97 10.75
CA THR A 69 -10.93 17.76 10.51
C THR A 69 -10.65 16.74 11.62
N MET A 70 -11.68 16.37 12.38
CA MET A 70 -11.58 15.36 13.45
C MET A 70 -12.94 14.68 13.68
N CYS A 71 -13.00 13.58 14.42
CA CYS A 71 -14.27 12.95 14.78
C CYS A 71 -14.99 13.74 15.89
N LEU A 72 -16.31 13.57 15.97
CA LEU A 72 -17.16 14.29 16.93
C LEU A 72 -16.77 14.04 18.40
N LYS A 73 -16.27 12.85 18.72
CA LYS A 73 -15.81 12.48 20.07
C LYS A 73 -14.61 13.35 20.50
N CYS A 74 -13.56 13.37 19.69
CA CYS A 74 -12.37 14.18 19.97
C CYS A 74 -12.70 15.68 20.00
N TYR A 75 -13.61 16.16 19.15
CA TYR A 75 -14.08 17.53 19.20
C TYR A 75 -14.74 17.88 20.55
N ARG A 76 -15.64 17.02 21.06
CA ARG A 76 -16.33 17.26 22.34
C ARG A 76 -15.38 17.28 23.52
N GLU A 77 -14.41 16.36 23.54
CA GLU A 77 -13.37 16.29 24.58
C GLU A 77 -12.48 17.56 24.55
N TRP A 78 -12.06 17.98 23.36
CA TRP A 78 -11.31 19.22 23.18
C TRP A 78 -12.11 20.46 23.61
N TYR A 79 -13.37 20.57 23.17
CA TYR A 79 -14.23 21.68 23.55
C TYR A 79 -14.40 21.75 25.08
N SER A 80 -14.70 20.61 25.72
CA SER A 80 -14.92 20.53 27.16
C SER A 80 -13.68 20.85 27.99
N SER A 81 -12.48 20.52 27.48
CA SER A 81 -11.21 20.85 28.13
C SER A 81 -10.77 22.31 27.90
N SER A 82 -11.13 22.90 26.75
CA SER A 82 -10.85 24.30 26.42
C SER A 82 -11.82 25.30 27.05
N SER A 83 -13.08 24.90 27.27
CA SER A 83 -14.06 25.66 28.03
C SER A 83 -13.86 25.41 29.52
N MET A 84 -13.01 26.20 30.18
CA MET A 84 -13.04 26.32 31.64
C MET A 84 -14.49 26.65 32.08
N PRO A 85 -15.06 25.99 33.10
CA PRO A 85 -16.35 26.40 33.63
C PRO A 85 -16.17 27.77 34.29
N SER A 86 -16.90 28.75 33.78
CA SER A 86 -17.09 30.07 34.40
C SER A 86 -17.78 29.98 35.75
#